data_AF-A0A7S0C1Q6-F1
#
_entry.id   AF-A0A7S0C1Q6-F1
#
_cell.length_a   1.000
_cell.length_b   1.000
_cell.length_c   1.000
_cell.angle_alpha   90.00
_cell.angle_beta   90.00
_cell.angle_gamma   90.00
#
_symmetry.space_group_name_H-M   'P 1'
#
loop_
_entity.id
_entity.type
_entity.pdbx_description
1 polymer ?
#
loop_
_entity_poly.entity_id
_entity_poly.type
_entity_poly.pdbx_seq_one_letter_code
_entity_poly.pdbx_strand_id
1 'polypeptide(L)'
;QENGHARVPFKFLKNRHLGIWVSTQRAKYKQLRKGEPSPSMTEDRIELLSKVGFEWDCSAQPWERTYEELVCFVQEFGDARVPHKFPQNPPLGNWVALQRYNYKKLQIGEQSCM
;
A
#
# COMPACT_ATOMS: atom_id res chain seq x y z
N GLN A 1 13.87 13.07 -15.08
CA GLN A 1 13.60 13.42 -13.66
C GLN A 1 12.74 12.31 -13.10
N GLU A 2 13.37 11.34 -12.44
CA GLU A 2 12.72 10.10 -12.01
C GLU A 2 12.55 10.09 -10.49
N ASN A 3 11.41 9.56 -10.05
CA ASN A 3 11.06 9.17 -8.68
C ASN A 3 10.44 10.25 -7.78
N GLY A 4 9.29 10.79 -8.22
CA GLY A 4 8.37 11.59 -7.40
C GLY A 4 7.45 10.77 -6.47
N HIS A 5 7.86 9.58 -6.03
CA HIS A 5 7.08 8.78 -5.10
C HIS A 5 7.90 8.47 -3.86
N ALA A 6 7.70 9.28 -2.81
CA ALA A 6 8.16 9.05 -1.44
C ALA A 6 7.44 7.85 -0.78
N ARG A 7 7.19 6.80 -1.56
CA ARG A 7 6.54 5.56 -1.16
C ARG A 7 7.64 4.51 -1.11
N VAL A 8 8.24 4.34 0.07
CA VAL A 8 9.22 3.29 0.33
C VAL A 8 8.46 2.04 0.76
N PRO A 9 8.32 0.99 -0.09
CA PRO A 9 7.80 -0.29 0.34
C PRO A 9 8.51 -0.80 1.60
N PHE A 10 7.78 -1.52 2.46
CA PHE A 10 8.36 -2.23 3.62
C PHE A 10 9.51 -3.18 3.21
N LYS A 11 9.53 -3.61 1.93
CA LYS A 11 10.60 -4.34 1.27
C LYS A 11 11.33 -3.50 0.22
N PHE A 12 11.73 -2.27 0.54
CA PHE A 12 12.66 -1.54 -0.32
C PHE A 12 14.04 -2.21 -0.26
N LEU A 13 14.25 -3.18 -1.15
CA LEU A 13 15.45 -4.03 -1.23
C LEU A 13 16.76 -3.26 -1.43
N LYS A 14 16.70 -1.97 -1.80
CA LYS A 14 17.87 -1.10 -1.92
C LYS A 14 18.31 -0.41 -0.62
N ASN A 15 17.44 -0.27 0.39
CA ASN A 15 17.84 0.40 1.65
C ASN A 15 16.95 -0.02 2.85
N ARG A 16 17.30 -1.16 3.46
CA ARG A 16 16.57 -1.76 4.60
C ARG A 16 16.38 -0.79 5.77
N HIS A 17 17.32 0.13 5.97
CA HIS A 17 17.31 1.11 7.07
C HIS A 17 16.17 2.12 6.90
N LEU A 18 15.94 2.56 5.65
CA LEU A 18 14.86 3.48 5.34
C LEU A 18 13.50 2.81 5.55
N GLY A 19 13.33 1.56 5.11
CA GLY A 19 12.08 0.81 5.33
C GLY A 19 11.72 0.65 6.82
N ILE A 20 12.72 0.35 7.66
CA ILE A 20 12.54 0.28 9.12
C ILE A 20 12.15 1.66 9.68
N TRP A 21 12.88 2.71 9.28
CA TRP A 21 12.62 4.06 9.76
C TRP A 21 11.21 4.54 9.41
N VAL A 22 10.77 4.34 8.15
CA VAL A 22 9.41 4.67 7.68
C VAL A 22 8.36 3.93 8.52
N SER A 23 8.59 2.64 8.79
CA SER A 23 7.69 1.83 9.63
C SER A 23 7.59 2.37 11.05
N THR A 24 8.71 2.77 11.63
CA THR A 24 8.76 3.41 12.95
C THR A 24 8.01 4.75 12.96
N GLN A 25 8.14 5.58 11.91
CA GLN A 25 7.40 6.84 11.82
C GLN A 25 5.89 6.59 11.80
N ARG A 26 5.42 5.68 10.96
CA ARG A 26 3.99 5.34 10.85
C ARG A 26 3.43 4.77 12.15
N ALA A 27 4.18 3.91 12.84
CA ALA A 27 3.76 3.36 14.13
C ALA A 27 3.59 4.46 15.19
N LYS A 28 4.56 5.37 15.30
CA LYS A 28 4.51 6.50 16.23
C LYS A 28 3.38 7.47 15.93
N TYR A 29 3.13 7.76 14.65
CA TYR A 29 2.00 8.58 14.23
C TYR A 29 0.66 7.92 14.57
N LYS A 30 0.54 6.61 14.38
CA LYS A 30 -0.65 5.84 14.77
C LYS A 30 -0.90 5.87 16.28
N GLN A 31 0.15 5.80 17.10
CA GLN A 31 0.07 5.96 18.56
C GLN A 31 -0.43 7.37 18.94
N LEU A 32 0.18 8.41 18.35
CA LEU A 32 -0.25 9.79 18.56
C LEU A 32 -1.74 9.98 18.21
N ARG A 33 -2.19 9.42 17.09
CA ARG A 33 -3.59 9.45 16.64
C ARG A 33 -4.56 8.73 17.60
N LYS A 34 -4.07 7.81 18.43
CA LYS A 34 -4.85 7.13 19.48
C LYS A 34 -4.88 7.90 20.80
N GLY A 35 -4.22 9.06 20.88
CA GLY A 35 -4.09 9.84 22.11
C GLY A 35 -2.93 9.39 23.00
N GLU A 36 -2.07 8.47 22.53
CA GLU A 36 -0.88 8.05 23.27
C GLU A 36 0.25 9.07 23.05
N PRO A 37 0.95 9.51 24.12
CA PRO A 37 2.02 10.49 24.00
C PRO A 37 3.18 9.92 23.17
N SER A 38 3.59 10.66 22.15
CA SER A 38 4.76 10.33 21.33
C SER A 38 5.75 11.49 21.33
N PRO A 39 6.69 11.55 22.29
CA PRO A 39 7.60 12.69 22.46
C PRO A 39 8.54 12.91 21.26
N SER A 40 8.63 11.93 20.36
CA SER A 40 9.46 12.00 19.15
C SER A 40 8.68 12.33 17.86
N MET A 41 7.35 12.44 17.95
CA MET A 41 6.46 12.79 16.84
C MET A 41 5.84 14.17 17.11
N THR A 42 6.59 15.21 16.77
CA THR A 42 6.16 16.61 16.88
C THR A 42 5.35 17.04 15.66
N GLU A 43 4.55 18.10 15.80
CA GLU A 43 3.77 18.68 14.70
C GLU A 43 4.67 19.07 13.52
N ASP A 44 5.79 19.74 13.79
CA ASP A 44 6.78 20.14 12.76
C ASP A 44 7.32 18.94 11.97
N ARG A 45 7.56 17.82 12.65
CA ARG A 45 8.03 16.59 12.02
C ARG A 45 6.95 16.00 11.11
N ILE A 46 5.69 16.06 11.54
CA ILE A 46 4.55 15.60 10.75
C ILE A 46 4.38 16.46 9.50
N GLU A 47 4.49 17.77 9.66
CA GLU A 47 4.36 18.74 8.56
C GLU A 47 5.47 18.57 7.52
N LEU A 48 6.73 18.49 7.95
CA LEU A 48 7.87 18.31 7.03
C LEU A 48 7.77 17.02 6.21
N LEU A 49 7.31 15.93 6.82
CA LEU A 49 7.12 14.67 6.12
C LEU A 49 5.90 14.73 5.19
N SER A 50 4.81 15.35 5.62
CA SER A 50 3.63 15.55 4.75
C SER A 50 3.95 16.39 3.51
N LYS A 51 4.80 17.43 3.64
CA LYS A 51 5.26 18.28 2.53
C LYS A 51 6.02 17.52 1.44
N VAL A 52 6.70 16.44 1.79
CA VAL A 52 7.39 15.57 0.82
C VAL A 52 6.53 14.42 0.32
N GLY A 53 5.22 14.44 0.60
CA GLY A 53 4.28 13.40 0.19
C GLY A 53 4.39 12.11 1.00
N PHE A 54 4.86 12.18 2.25
CA PHE A 54 4.95 11.00 3.12
C PHE A 54 3.54 10.50 3.51
N GLU A 55 3.18 9.33 2.98
CA GLU A 55 1.94 8.66 3.34
C GLU A 55 2.04 8.00 4.71
N TRP A 56 1.26 8.53 5.67
CA TRP A 56 1.17 8.06 7.05
C TRP A 56 0.33 6.79 7.20
N ASP A 57 -0.74 6.68 6.42
CA ASP A 57 -1.61 5.51 6.38
C ASP A 57 -1.45 4.77 5.05
N CYS A 58 -0.98 3.53 5.13
CA CYS A 58 -0.97 2.60 4.01
C CYS A 58 -1.72 1.31 4.34
N SER A 59 -2.55 1.32 5.39
CA SER A 59 -3.22 0.14 5.93
C SER A 59 -4.36 -0.34 5.03
N ALA A 60 -4.96 0.56 4.27
CA ALA A 60 -5.71 0.23 3.07
C ALA A 60 -4.82 0.55 1.87
N GLN A 61 -4.60 -0.42 0.98
CA GLN A 61 -4.34 -0.08 -0.42
C GLN A 61 -5.66 0.48 -0.95
N PRO A 62 -5.78 1.78 -1.27
CA PRO A 62 -6.99 2.30 -1.88
C PRO A 62 -7.27 1.51 -3.15
N TRP A 63 -8.55 1.27 -3.44
CA TRP A 63 -8.98 0.56 -4.64
C TRP A 63 -8.27 1.10 -5.88
N GLU A 64 -8.21 2.42 -5.98
CA GLU A 64 -7.60 3.20 -7.06
C GLU A 64 -6.13 2.85 -7.24
N ARG A 65 -5.37 2.70 -6.15
CA ARG A 65 -3.94 2.41 -6.21
C ARG A 65 -3.68 0.99 -6.72
N THR A 66 -4.43 0.02 -6.22
CA THR A 66 -4.29 -1.37 -6.67
C THR A 66 -4.76 -1.53 -8.12
N TYR A 67 -5.73 -0.71 -8.54
CA TYR A 67 -6.16 -0.60 -9.93
C TYR A 67 -5.06 -0.01 -10.83
N GLU A 68 -4.39 1.08 -10.43
CA GLU A 68 -3.23 1.62 -11.15
C GLU A 68 -2.11 0.57 -11.31
N GLU A 69 -1.81 -0.18 -10.24
CA GLU A 69 -0.84 -1.28 -10.27
C GLU A 69 -1.25 -2.38 -11.28
N LEU A 70 -2.55 -2.68 -11.41
CA LEU A 70 -3.07 -3.60 -12.43
C LEU A 70 -2.95 -3.02 -13.85
N VAL A 71 -3.21 -1.72 -14.03
CA VAL A 71 -3.06 -1.06 -15.34
C VAL A 71 -1.62 -1.16 -15.83
N CYS A 72 -0.65 -0.85 -14.96
CA CYS A 72 0.77 -1.01 -15.28
C CYS A 72 1.12 -2.47 -15.64
N PHE A 73 0.58 -3.44 -14.89
CA PHE A 73 0.78 -4.86 -15.19
C PHE A 73 0.23 -5.22 -16.59
N VAL A 74 -0.97 -4.76 -16.94
CA VAL A 74 -1.57 -5.03 -18.26
C VAL A 74 -0.75 -4.37 -19.37
N GLN A 75 -0.20 -3.18 -19.14
CA GLN A 75 0.69 -2.53 -20.11
C GLN A 75 1.99 -3.31 -20.33
N GLU A 76 2.54 -3.92 -19.29
CA GLU A 76 3.80 -4.68 -19.37
C GLU A 76 3.61 -6.10 -19.93
N PHE A 77 2.56 -6.80 -19.51
CA PHE A 77 2.35 -8.23 -19.83
C PHE A 77 1.26 -8.47 -20.89
N GLY A 78 0.50 -7.44 -21.27
CA GLY A 78 -0.55 -7.50 -22.30
C GLY A 78 -1.91 -8.02 -21.83
N ASP A 79 -2.01 -8.55 -20.61
CA ASP A 79 -3.27 -9.03 -20.04
C ASP A 79 -3.35 -8.84 -18.51
N ALA A 80 -4.54 -9.07 -17.95
CA ALA A 80 -4.81 -8.96 -16.51
C ALA A 80 -4.66 -10.31 -15.77
N ARG A 81 -3.92 -11.28 -16.31
CA ARG A 81 -3.72 -12.61 -15.71
C ARG A 81 -2.59 -12.59 -14.68
N VAL A 82 -2.75 -11.70 -13.69
CA VAL A 82 -1.82 -11.62 -12.55
C VAL A 82 -1.78 -12.98 -11.82
N PRO A 83 -0.60 -13.58 -11.63
CA PRO A 83 -0.45 -14.79 -10.82
C PRO A 83 -0.80 -14.52 -9.36
N HIS A 84 -1.47 -15.47 -8.69
CA HIS A 84 -1.80 -15.32 -7.26
C HIS A 84 -0.55 -15.08 -6.40
N LYS A 85 0.55 -15.78 -6.70
CA LYS A 85 1.86 -15.59 -6.05
C LYS A 85 2.79 -14.73 -6.91
N PHE A 86 2.32 -13.57 -7.38
CA PHE A 86 3.14 -12.67 -8.20
C PHE A 86 4.34 -12.17 -7.37
N PRO A 87 5.59 -12.59 -7.67
CA PRO A 87 6.71 -12.33 -6.77
C PRO A 87 7.15 -10.86 -6.75
N GLN A 88 6.91 -10.12 -7.84
CA GLN A 88 7.23 -8.70 -7.97
C GLN A 88 6.26 -7.83 -7.18
N ASN A 89 4.97 -8.19 -7.14
CA ASN A 89 3.95 -7.49 -6.34
C ASN A 89 2.93 -8.49 -5.75
N PRO A 90 3.28 -9.18 -4.64
CA PRO A 90 2.38 -10.15 -4.01
C PRO A 90 1.03 -9.56 -3.56
N PRO A 91 0.96 -8.30 -3.05
CA PRO A 91 -0.33 -7.64 -2.76
C PRO A 91 -1.28 -7.58 -3.96
N LEU A 92 -0.78 -7.24 -5.16
CA LEU A 92 -1.59 -7.19 -6.38
C LEU A 92 -2.16 -8.57 -6.75
N GLY A 93 -1.35 -9.63 -6.66
CA GLY A 93 -1.79 -11.00 -6.94
C GLY A 93 -2.92 -11.47 -6.04
N ASN A 94 -2.82 -11.17 -4.73
CA ASN A 94 -3.88 -11.46 -3.76
C ASN A 94 -5.15 -10.65 -4.05
N TRP A 95 -5.00 -9.36 -4.35
CA TRP A 95 -6.13 -8.47 -4.64
C TRP A 95 -6.90 -8.91 -5.89
N VAL A 96 -6.21 -9.24 -6.99
CA VAL A 96 -6.87 -9.71 -8.23
C VAL A 96 -7.61 -11.03 -7.99
N ALA A 97 -7.04 -11.94 -7.19
CA ALA A 97 -7.71 -13.18 -6.82
C ALA A 97 -8.98 -12.94 -5.99
N LEU A 98 -8.94 -12.00 -5.06
CA LEU A 98 -10.11 -11.58 -4.29
C LEU A 98 -11.20 -11.00 -5.19
N GLN A 99 -10.85 -10.16 -6.18
CA GLN A 99 -11.83 -9.64 -7.15
C GLN A 99 -12.52 -10.75 -7.94
N ARG A 100 -11.76 -11.73 -8.43
CA ARG A 100 -12.31 -12.88 -9.15
C ARG A 100 -13.21 -13.74 -8.27
N TYR A 101 -12.84 -13.92 -7.00
CA TYR A 101 -13.65 -14.65 -6.02
C TYR A 101 -14.98 -13.93 -5.75
N ASN A 102 -14.94 -12.62 -5.46
CA ASN A 102 -16.13 -11.80 -5.21
C ASN A 102 -17.05 -11.75 -6.43
N TYR A 103 -16.50 -11.64 -7.63
CA TYR A 103 -17.28 -11.72 -8.88
C TYR A 103 -17.98 -13.08 -9.00
N LYS A 104 -17.26 -14.19 -8.76
CA LYS A 104 -17.87 -15.52 -8.77
C LYS A 104 -19.01 -15.66 -7.76
N LYS A 105 -18.84 -15.13 -6.55
CA LYS A 105 -19.88 -15.09 -5.51
C LYS A 105 -21.12 -14.30 -5.93
N LEU A 106 -20.90 -13.13 -6.55
CA LEU A 106 -21.98 -12.31 -7.09
C LEU A 106 -22.79 -13.06 -8.16
N GLN A 107 -22.12 -13.81 -9.04
CA GLN A 107 -22.80 -14.59 -10.08
C GLN A 107 -23.65 -15.76 -9.53
N ILE A 108 -23.28 -16.32 -8.38
CA ILE A 108 -24.04 -17.42 -7.74
C ILE A 108 -25.10 -16.91 -6.75
N GLY A 109 -25.28 -15.58 -6.64
CA GLY A 109 -26.28 -14.97 -5.75
C GLY A 109 -25.93 -15.02 -4.25
N GLU A 110 -24.70 -15.39 -3.90
CA GLU A 110 -24.23 -15.35 -2.52
C GLU A 110 -23.70 -13.96 -2.17
N GLN A 111 -24.13 -13.40 -1.03
CA GLN A 111 -23.56 -12.15 -0.54
C GLN A 111 -22.10 -12.33 -0.14
N SER A 112 -21.25 -11.44 -0.65
CA SER A 112 -19.85 -11.34 -0.24
C SER A 112 -19.78 -10.70 1.14
N CYS A 113 -19.24 -11.41 2.13
CA CYS A 113 -18.88 -10.80 3.41
C CYS A 113 -17.69 -9.87 3.16
N MET A 114 -17.91 -8.55 3.26
CA MET A 114 -16.84 -7.56 3.45
C MET A 114 -16.52 -7.43 4.93
#